data_AF-A0A2E0BI44-F1
#
_entry.id   AF-A0A2E0BI44-F1
#
_cell.length_a   1.000
_cell.length_b   1.000
_cell.length_c   1.000
_cell.angle_alpha   90.00
_cell.angle_beta   90.00
_cell.angle_gamma   90.00
#
_symmetry.space_group_name_H-M   'P 1'
#
loop_
_entity.id
_entity.type
_entity.pdbx_description
1 polymer ?
#
loop_
_entity_poly.entity_id
_entity_poly.type
_entity_poly.pdbx_seq_one_letter_code
_entity_poly.pdbx_strand_id
1 'polypeptide(L)'
;MRHSVIGFKAKNIGVIGFFLCSWFFAVSVNADEALIKRGELVFNTVAGIGCVGCHGAFAEGDLGVGPYIRGANDGAVRAAIEGIGPMIAVKAVITEDETVAVAAYVHYLGATQVVRTQVKRGRFFPDTFATQPSTNLQVVIKNAGFSAHTFYSDNLGINELLIPARSAKSFLWQAPKDGGEFSLYCTDCKLKGELFKLDVTKSAKKFLAIESKVEDPM
;
A
#
# COMPACT_ATOMS: atom_id res chain seq x y z
N MET A 1 -36.49 -0.81 82.06
CA MET A 1 -35.28 -0.48 82.86
C MET A 1 -34.15 -1.40 82.41
N ARG A 2 -33.00 -0.83 82.02
CA ARG A 2 -31.67 -1.48 81.91
C ARG A 2 -31.55 -2.64 80.90
N HIS A 3 -30.51 -2.84 80.08
CA HIS A 3 -29.21 -2.19 79.85
C HIS A 3 -28.74 -2.59 78.44
N SER A 4 -27.86 -1.76 77.89
CA SER A 4 -27.07 -1.96 76.67
C SER A 4 -26.12 -3.16 76.78
N VAL A 5 -25.89 -3.89 75.68
CA VAL A 5 -24.57 -4.47 75.36
C VAL A 5 -24.35 -4.44 73.85
N ILE A 6 -23.29 -3.74 73.45
CA ILE A 6 -22.68 -3.69 72.12
C ILE A 6 -21.81 -4.94 71.95
N GLY A 7 -21.90 -5.60 70.79
CA GLY A 7 -21.02 -6.70 70.41
C GLY A 7 -20.77 -6.72 68.91
N PHE A 8 -19.66 -6.12 68.49
CA PHE A 8 -19.12 -6.15 67.13
C PHE A 8 -18.56 -7.56 66.82
N LYS A 9 -18.88 -8.14 65.65
CA LYS A 9 -18.03 -9.18 65.05
C LYS A 9 -18.03 -9.14 63.51
N ALA A 10 -16.88 -8.70 63.01
CA ALA A 10 -16.22 -8.86 61.72
C ALA A 10 -17.00 -9.37 60.48
N LYS A 11 -16.95 -8.49 59.48
CA LYS A 11 -16.97 -8.68 58.01
C LYS A 11 -16.53 -10.07 57.51
N ASN A 12 -17.43 -10.76 56.83
CA ASN A 12 -17.07 -11.76 55.81
C ASN A 12 -17.01 -11.05 54.44
N ILE A 13 -15.78 -10.84 53.96
CA ILE A 13 -15.49 -10.45 52.58
C ILE A 13 -15.59 -11.72 51.75
N GLY A 14 -16.74 -11.92 51.11
CA GLY A 14 -16.86 -12.89 50.02
C GLY A 14 -16.05 -12.38 48.84
N VAL A 15 -14.91 -13.01 48.59
CA VAL A 15 -14.10 -12.79 47.40
C VAL A 15 -14.92 -13.25 46.20
N ILE A 16 -15.58 -12.30 45.53
CA ILE A 16 -16.11 -12.49 44.19
C ILE A 16 -14.89 -12.60 43.29
N GLY A 17 -14.53 -13.83 42.93
CA GLY A 17 -13.54 -14.12 41.91
C GLY A 17 -14.02 -13.56 40.58
N PHE A 18 -13.63 -12.31 40.32
CA PHE A 18 -13.81 -11.66 39.04
C PHE A 18 -12.85 -12.36 38.06
N PHE A 19 -13.35 -13.40 37.39
CA PHE A 19 -12.70 -13.97 36.21
C PHE A 19 -12.69 -12.88 35.13
N LEU A 20 -11.65 -12.04 35.15
CA LEU A 20 -11.25 -11.19 34.04
C LEU A 20 -10.88 -12.11 32.89
N CYS A 21 -11.88 -12.52 32.13
CA CYS A 21 -11.71 -13.09 30.80
C CYS A 21 -11.22 -11.94 29.91
N SER A 22 -9.94 -11.63 29.98
CA SER A 22 -9.26 -10.75 29.04
C SER A 22 -9.32 -11.41 27.67
N TRP A 23 -10.36 -11.09 26.91
CA TRP A 23 -10.39 -11.31 25.47
C TRP A 23 -9.31 -10.43 24.83
N PHE A 24 -8.09 -10.94 24.82
CA PHE A 24 -7.08 -10.51 23.86
C PHE A 24 -7.59 -10.93 22.48
N PHE A 25 -8.16 -9.99 21.73
CA PHE A 25 -8.28 -10.14 20.29
C PHE A 25 -6.87 -10.22 19.72
N ALA A 26 -6.37 -11.44 19.54
CA ALA A 26 -5.18 -11.66 18.74
C ALA A 26 -5.53 -11.30 17.30
N VAL A 27 -5.07 -10.14 16.85
CA VAL A 27 -5.06 -9.78 15.43
C VAL A 27 -4.10 -10.76 14.77
N SER A 28 -4.65 -11.78 14.11
CA SER A 28 -3.87 -12.73 13.30
C SER A 28 -3.33 -12.00 12.08
N VAL A 29 -2.08 -11.57 12.14
CA VAL A 29 -1.34 -11.12 10.95
C VAL A 29 -1.07 -12.36 10.11
N ASN A 30 -1.59 -12.40 8.87
CA ASN A 30 -1.29 -13.50 7.94
C ASN A 30 0.23 -13.50 7.66
N ALA A 31 0.86 -14.68 7.66
CA ALA A 31 2.27 -14.85 7.32
C ALA A 31 2.63 -14.19 5.98
N ASP A 32 1.71 -14.21 5.01
CA ASP A 32 1.86 -13.54 3.72
C ASP A 32 1.93 -12.01 3.87
N GLU A 33 1.09 -11.43 4.72
CA GLU A 33 1.07 -9.98 4.96
C GLU A 33 2.34 -9.51 5.68
N ALA A 34 2.82 -10.30 6.66
CA ALA A 34 4.08 -10.02 7.33
C ALA A 34 5.27 -10.06 6.36
N LEU A 35 5.28 -11.06 5.47
CA LEU A 35 6.32 -11.21 4.46
C LEU A 35 6.29 -10.06 3.44
N ILE A 36 5.11 -9.67 2.95
CA ILE A 36 4.93 -8.54 2.02
C ILE A 36 5.40 -7.23 2.68
N LYS A 37 5.04 -6.96 3.94
CA LYS A 37 5.50 -5.76 4.67
C LYS A 37 7.01 -5.75 4.87
N ARG A 38 7.61 -6.90 5.19
CA ARG A 38 9.07 -7.03 5.24
C ARG A 38 9.69 -6.77 3.86
N GLY A 39 9.09 -7.30 2.81
CA GLY A 39 9.53 -7.08 1.43
C GLY A 39 9.47 -5.63 1.01
N GLU A 40 8.42 -4.91 1.40
CA GLU A 40 8.31 -3.46 1.18
C GLU A 40 9.43 -2.71 1.91
N LEU A 41 9.73 -3.07 3.16
CA LEU A 41 10.85 -2.47 3.89
C LEU A 41 12.17 -2.69 3.13
N VAL A 42 12.49 -3.93 2.77
CA VAL A 42 13.70 -4.28 2.00
C VAL A 42 13.75 -3.51 0.68
N PHE A 43 12.64 -3.46 -0.06
CA PHE A 43 12.50 -2.73 -1.31
C PHE A 43 12.88 -1.25 -1.16
N ASN A 44 12.56 -0.64 -0.03
CA ASN A 44 12.82 0.77 0.23
C ASN A 44 14.22 1.04 0.81
N THR A 45 14.87 0.05 1.44
CA THR A 45 16.07 0.34 2.27
C THR A 45 17.32 -0.47 1.96
N VAL A 46 17.24 -1.60 1.25
CA VAL A 46 18.41 -2.48 1.04
C VAL A 46 19.59 -1.74 0.43
N ALA A 47 20.80 -2.00 0.94
CA ALA A 47 22.03 -1.31 0.53
C ALA A 47 22.00 0.24 0.67
N GLY A 48 21.10 0.80 1.48
CA GLY A 48 20.97 2.25 1.69
C GLY A 48 20.37 3.02 0.50
N ILE A 49 20.11 2.35 -0.62
CA ILE A 49 19.50 2.91 -1.85
C ILE A 49 18.08 2.34 -2.05
N GLY A 50 17.86 1.09 -1.60
CA GLY A 50 16.68 0.31 -1.88
C GLY A 50 16.58 -0.11 -3.36
N CYS A 51 15.73 -1.10 -3.62
CA CYS A 51 15.29 -1.40 -4.99
C CYS A 51 14.56 -0.18 -5.61
N VAL A 52 13.89 0.63 -4.77
CA VAL A 52 13.21 1.88 -5.15
C VAL A 52 14.11 2.86 -5.89
N GLY A 53 15.40 2.95 -5.54
CA GLY A 53 16.33 3.89 -6.17
C GLY A 53 16.55 3.61 -7.66
N CYS A 54 16.38 2.37 -8.10
CA CYS A 54 16.54 1.97 -9.49
C CYS A 54 15.20 1.72 -10.19
N HIS A 55 14.28 1.02 -9.50
CA HIS A 55 13.02 0.54 -10.09
C HIS A 55 11.83 1.48 -9.80
N GLY A 56 12.05 2.60 -9.11
CA GLY A 56 11.02 3.56 -8.76
C GLY A 56 10.18 3.15 -7.55
N ALA A 57 9.42 4.09 -6.99
CA ALA A 57 8.66 3.92 -5.74
C ALA A 57 7.67 2.74 -5.75
N PHE A 58 7.23 2.35 -6.95
CA PHE A 58 6.23 1.29 -7.16
C PHE A 58 6.72 0.22 -8.15
N ALA A 59 8.04 0.03 -8.29
CA ALA A 59 8.64 -1.02 -9.10
C ALA A 59 8.32 -0.97 -10.62
N GLU A 60 7.98 0.21 -11.14
CA GLU A 60 7.59 0.41 -12.54
C GLU A 60 8.75 0.75 -13.49
N GLY A 61 9.95 0.98 -12.95
CA GLY A 61 11.10 1.43 -13.74
C GLY A 61 10.95 2.86 -14.27
N ASP A 62 10.10 3.68 -13.64
CA ASP A 62 9.77 5.04 -14.09
C ASP A 62 10.93 6.05 -13.92
N LEU A 63 12.02 5.63 -13.27
CA LEU A 63 13.25 6.41 -13.13
C LEU A 63 14.23 6.20 -14.30
N GLY A 64 14.03 5.17 -15.13
CA GLY A 64 14.92 4.86 -16.26
C GLY A 64 16.27 4.23 -15.88
N VAL A 65 16.46 3.86 -14.61
CA VAL A 65 17.67 3.19 -14.12
C VAL A 65 17.51 1.67 -14.18
N GLY A 66 16.48 1.14 -13.49
CA GLY A 66 16.08 -0.25 -13.53
C GLY A 66 14.77 -0.43 -14.31
N PRO A 67 14.50 -1.63 -14.86
CA PRO A 67 13.26 -1.92 -15.57
C PRO A 67 12.05 -2.03 -14.63
N TYR A 68 10.87 -2.18 -15.23
CA TYR A 68 9.66 -2.64 -14.56
C TYR A 68 9.87 -4.05 -13.98
N ILE A 69 9.55 -4.27 -12.70
CA ILE A 69 9.72 -5.57 -12.02
C ILE A 69 8.48 -6.05 -11.24
N ARG A 70 7.34 -5.36 -11.36
CA ARG A 70 6.12 -5.82 -10.67
C ARG A 70 5.69 -7.18 -11.23
N GLY A 71 5.37 -8.10 -10.33
CA GLY A 71 5.00 -9.47 -10.63
C GLY A 71 6.17 -10.44 -10.82
N ALA A 72 7.42 -9.97 -10.75
CA ALA A 72 8.58 -10.86 -10.76
C ALA A 72 8.48 -11.88 -9.61
N ASN A 73 8.75 -13.14 -9.89
CA ASN A 73 8.79 -14.19 -8.89
C ASN A 73 10.17 -14.28 -8.21
N ASP A 74 10.28 -15.08 -7.16
CA ASP A 74 11.52 -15.29 -6.40
C ASP A 74 12.71 -15.69 -7.29
N GLY A 75 12.53 -16.64 -8.21
CA GLY A 75 13.58 -17.04 -9.14
C GLY A 75 14.08 -15.90 -10.04
N ALA A 76 13.17 -15.07 -10.57
CA ALA A 76 13.54 -13.92 -11.39
C ALA A 76 14.27 -12.84 -10.58
N VAL A 77 13.85 -12.59 -9.34
CA VAL A 77 14.49 -11.62 -8.43
C VAL A 77 15.90 -12.10 -8.07
N ARG A 78 16.07 -13.36 -7.69
CA ARG A 78 17.38 -13.97 -7.41
C ARG A 78 18.32 -13.87 -8.60
N ALA A 79 17.86 -14.31 -9.78
CA ALA A 79 18.66 -14.26 -11.00
C ALA A 79 19.10 -12.84 -11.34
N ALA A 80 18.23 -11.84 -11.13
CA ALA A 80 18.57 -10.44 -11.32
C ALA A 80 19.65 -9.96 -10.35
N ILE A 81 19.47 -10.18 -9.04
CA ILE A 81 20.46 -9.81 -8.01
C ILE A 81 21.82 -10.45 -8.30
N GLU A 82 21.83 -11.72 -8.71
CA GLU A 82 23.05 -12.47 -8.95
C GLU A 82 23.78 -12.09 -10.23
N GLY A 83 23.02 -11.77 -11.29
CA GLY A 83 23.53 -11.68 -12.66
C GLY A 83 23.60 -10.28 -13.29
N ILE A 84 22.88 -9.29 -12.75
CA ILE A 84 22.86 -7.94 -13.33
C ILE A 84 23.95 -7.09 -12.68
N GLY A 85 24.93 -6.64 -13.47
CA GLY A 85 26.10 -5.88 -12.99
C GLY A 85 25.77 -4.69 -12.06
N PRO A 86 24.83 -3.80 -12.44
CA PRO A 86 24.36 -2.72 -11.56
C PRO A 86 23.79 -3.14 -10.20
N MET A 87 23.39 -4.40 -10.01
CA MET A 87 22.87 -4.91 -8.74
C MET A 87 23.97 -5.37 -7.76
N ILE A 88 25.26 -5.24 -8.12
CA ILE A 88 26.38 -5.69 -7.27
C ILE A 88 26.36 -5.12 -5.86
N ALA A 89 25.92 -3.86 -5.70
CA ALA A 89 25.81 -3.21 -4.39
C ALA A 89 24.71 -3.83 -3.51
N VAL A 90 23.60 -4.27 -4.12
CA VAL A 90 22.52 -4.99 -3.43
C VAL A 90 22.98 -6.41 -3.12
N LYS A 91 23.55 -7.11 -4.11
CA LYS A 91 24.08 -8.47 -3.97
C LYS A 91 25.07 -8.60 -2.81
N ALA A 92 25.91 -7.59 -2.60
CA ALA A 92 26.93 -7.62 -1.56
C ALA A 92 26.37 -7.63 -0.13
N VAL A 93 25.10 -7.26 0.07
CA VAL A 93 24.52 -7.06 1.41
C VAL A 93 23.18 -7.73 1.64
N ILE A 94 22.41 -8.01 0.58
CA ILE A 94 21.09 -8.61 0.71
C ILE A 94 21.21 -10.07 1.18
N THR A 95 20.39 -10.43 2.16
CA THR A 95 20.30 -11.80 2.67
C THR A 95 19.27 -12.63 1.90
N GLU A 96 19.28 -13.94 2.11
CA GLU A 96 18.30 -14.82 1.48
C GLU A 96 16.86 -14.55 1.94
N ASP A 97 16.66 -14.33 3.23
CA ASP A 97 15.34 -13.97 3.78
C ASP A 97 14.82 -12.64 3.21
N GLU A 98 15.71 -11.66 3.03
CA GLU A 98 15.37 -10.38 2.41
C GLU A 98 15.06 -10.54 0.93
N THR A 99 15.76 -11.44 0.23
CA THR A 99 15.48 -11.78 -1.17
C THR A 99 14.10 -12.40 -1.33
N VAL A 100 13.75 -13.37 -0.46
CA VAL A 100 12.39 -13.96 -0.43
C VAL A 100 11.35 -12.88 -0.14
N ALA A 101 11.59 -12.03 0.86
CA ALA A 101 10.65 -10.99 1.25
C ALA A 101 10.41 -9.99 0.12
N VAL A 102 11.48 -9.45 -0.50
CA VAL A 102 11.34 -8.48 -1.59
C VAL A 102 10.70 -9.12 -2.82
N ALA A 103 10.97 -10.39 -3.09
CA ALA A 103 10.28 -11.14 -4.13
C ALA A 103 8.77 -11.24 -3.89
N ALA A 104 8.35 -11.56 -2.66
CA ALA A 104 6.93 -11.58 -2.30
C ALA A 104 6.26 -10.22 -2.51
N TYR A 105 6.94 -9.13 -2.10
CA TYR A 105 6.42 -7.77 -2.29
C TYR A 105 6.31 -7.39 -3.77
N VAL A 106 7.36 -7.56 -4.59
CA VAL A 106 7.29 -7.20 -6.00
C VAL A 106 6.30 -8.09 -6.75
N HIS A 107 6.16 -9.36 -6.36
CA HIS A 107 5.15 -10.25 -6.92
C HIS A 107 3.72 -9.76 -6.60
N TYR A 108 3.47 -9.42 -5.34
CA TYR A 108 2.20 -8.81 -4.88
C TYR A 108 1.85 -7.55 -5.68
N LEU A 109 2.83 -6.69 -6.00
CA LEU A 109 2.61 -5.53 -6.86
C LEU A 109 2.12 -5.90 -8.28
N GLY A 110 2.41 -7.09 -8.77
CA GLY A 110 1.93 -7.59 -10.06
C GLY A 110 0.43 -7.87 -10.13
N ALA A 111 -0.25 -7.99 -8.98
CA ALA A 111 -1.69 -8.20 -8.91
C ALA A 111 -2.51 -6.91 -9.06
N THR A 112 -1.85 -5.75 -9.12
CA THR A 112 -2.52 -4.44 -9.17
C THR A 112 -2.07 -3.63 -10.38
N GLN A 113 -3.04 -3.09 -11.13
CA GLN A 113 -2.77 -2.20 -12.25
C GLN A 113 -2.36 -0.83 -11.69
N VAL A 114 -1.21 -0.31 -12.12
CA VAL A 114 -0.83 1.05 -11.73
C VAL A 114 -1.54 2.05 -12.64
N VAL A 115 -2.15 3.05 -12.02
CA VAL A 115 -2.62 4.24 -12.70
C VAL A 115 -1.90 5.46 -12.14
N ARG A 116 -1.27 6.23 -13.03
CA ARG A 116 -0.50 7.42 -12.68
C ARG A 116 -1.09 8.66 -13.28
N THR A 117 -1.16 9.69 -12.45
CA THR A 117 -1.28 11.07 -12.90
C THR A 117 -0.28 11.95 -12.16
N GLN A 118 0.14 13.04 -12.79
CA GLN A 118 0.90 14.09 -12.14
C GLN A 118 0.16 15.42 -12.25
N VAL A 119 0.24 16.22 -11.18
CA VAL A 119 -0.29 17.57 -11.15
C VAL A 119 0.85 18.55 -11.35
N LYS A 120 0.75 19.36 -12.39
CA LYS A 120 1.70 20.43 -12.70
C LYS A 120 0.93 21.69 -13.05
N ARG A 121 1.18 22.77 -12.29
CA ARG A 121 0.47 24.06 -12.44
C ARG A 121 -1.06 23.91 -12.34
N GLY A 122 -1.52 22.99 -11.50
CA GLY A 122 -2.94 22.72 -11.28
C GLY A 122 -3.62 21.83 -12.31
N ARG A 123 -2.90 21.31 -13.32
CA ARG A 123 -3.45 20.38 -14.33
C ARG A 123 -2.93 18.97 -14.12
N PHE A 124 -3.79 18.00 -14.37
CA PHE A 124 -3.48 16.57 -14.32
C PHE A 124 -2.90 16.09 -15.66
N PHE A 125 -1.90 15.21 -15.61
CA PHE A 125 -1.28 14.60 -16.79
C PHE A 125 -0.86 13.14 -16.51
N PRO A 126 -1.42 12.15 -17.23
CA PRO A 126 -2.67 12.25 -17.99
C PRO A 126 -3.82 12.71 -17.08
N ASP A 127 -4.83 13.35 -17.68
CA ASP A 127 -6.07 13.77 -17.01
C ASP A 127 -7.14 12.68 -17.01
N THR A 128 -6.92 11.59 -17.74
CA THR A 128 -7.87 10.49 -17.92
C THR A 128 -7.13 9.16 -17.93
N PHE A 129 -7.78 8.12 -17.41
CA PHE A 129 -7.31 6.75 -17.49
C PHE A 129 -8.52 5.80 -17.50
N ALA A 130 -8.46 4.77 -18.34
CA ALA A 130 -9.53 3.78 -18.44
C ALA A 130 -9.07 2.40 -17.92
N THR A 131 -9.94 1.74 -17.15
CA THR A 131 -9.73 0.36 -16.67
C THR A 131 -11.01 -0.47 -16.78
N GLN A 132 -10.89 -1.78 -16.62
CA GLN A 132 -12.04 -2.68 -16.60
C GLN A 132 -12.66 -2.78 -15.20
N PRO A 133 -13.97 -3.07 -15.09
CA PRO A 133 -14.61 -3.37 -13.81
C PRO A 133 -13.88 -4.46 -13.02
N SER A 134 -13.94 -4.37 -11.68
CA SER A 134 -13.29 -5.30 -10.73
C SER A 134 -11.75 -5.33 -10.75
N THR A 135 -11.09 -4.46 -11.51
CA THR A 135 -9.63 -4.38 -11.52
C THR A 135 -9.13 -3.76 -10.22
N ASN A 136 -8.14 -4.38 -9.57
CA ASN A 136 -7.44 -3.78 -8.44
C ASN A 136 -6.42 -2.77 -8.97
N LEU A 137 -6.52 -1.51 -8.54
CA LEU A 137 -5.64 -0.43 -8.94
C LEU A 137 -4.71 0.00 -7.80
N GLN A 138 -3.48 0.36 -8.14
CA GLN A 138 -2.66 1.26 -7.34
C GLN A 138 -2.71 2.64 -8.01
N VAL A 139 -3.46 3.55 -7.39
CA VAL A 139 -3.61 4.93 -7.90
C VAL A 139 -2.48 5.77 -7.36
N VAL A 140 -1.67 6.34 -8.23
CA VAL A 140 -0.49 7.14 -7.90
C VAL A 140 -0.70 8.57 -8.36
N ILE A 141 -0.62 9.51 -7.43
CA ILE A 141 -0.76 10.94 -7.69
C ILE A 141 0.56 11.61 -7.36
N LYS A 142 1.20 12.21 -8.37
CA LYS A 142 2.45 12.95 -8.21
C LYS A 142 2.19 14.45 -8.17
N ASN A 143 2.66 15.13 -7.14
CA ASN A 143 2.75 16.57 -7.12
C ASN A 143 4.07 17.03 -7.74
N ALA A 144 4.04 17.46 -9.01
CA ALA A 144 5.21 17.99 -9.71
C ALA A 144 5.45 19.49 -9.40
N GLY A 145 4.59 20.11 -8.59
CA GLY A 145 4.69 21.48 -8.14
C GLY A 145 5.76 21.72 -7.07
N PHE A 146 5.93 23.00 -6.72
CA PHE A 146 6.88 23.45 -5.71
C PHE A 146 6.24 23.73 -4.34
N SER A 147 4.92 23.62 -4.23
CA SER A 147 4.14 23.72 -3.00
C SER A 147 3.41 22.40 -2.75
N ALA A 148 3.11 22.11 -1.48
CA ALA A 148 2.19 21.03 -1.15
C ALA A 148 0.80 21.32 -1.73
N HIS A 149 0.06 20.25 -2.06
CA HIS A 149 -1.29 20.34 -2.59
C HIS A 149 -2.19 19.28 -1.96
N THR A 150 -3.46 19.64 -1.82
CA THR A 150 -4.49 18.80 -1.21
C THR A 150 -5.45 18.30 -2.28
N PHE A 151 -5.72 17.00 -2.27
CA PHE A 151 -6.57 16.33 -3.23
C PHE A 151 -7.81 15.72 -2.56
N TYR A 152 -8.90 15.69 -3.30
CA TYR A 152 -10.20 15.19 -2.86
C TYR A 152 -10.85 14.35 -3.97
N SER A 153 -11.70 13.40 -3.59
CA SER A 153 -12.61 12.70 -4.49
C SER A 153 -13.95 12.38 -3.82
N ASP A 154 -15.05 12.69 -4.51
CA ASP A 154 -16.40 12.35 -4.05
C ASP A 154 -16.72 10.86 -4.16
N ASN A 155 -16.01 10.11 -5.01
CA ASN A 155 -16.38 8.74 -5.38
C ASN A 155 -15.22 7.73 -5.40
N LEU A 156 -13.98 8.15 -5.11
CA LEU A 156 -12.83 7.26 -4.86
C LEU A 156 -12.60 6.99 -3.36
N GLY A 157 -13.40 7.59 -2.48
CA GLY A 157 -13.25 7.46 -1.03
C GLY A 157 -12.08 8.26 -0.46
N ILE A 158 -11.75 9.40 -1.06
CA ILE A 158 -10.63 10.27 -0.65
C ILE A 158 -11.20 11.55 -0.06
N ASN A 159 -11.28 11.60 1.27
CA ASN A 159 -11.76 12.79 1.99
C ASN A 159 -10.72 13.91 2.06
N GLU A 160 -9.43 13.57 2.11
CA GLU A 160 -8.33 14.52 2.03
C GLU A 160 -7.03 13.77 1.78
N LEU A 161 -6.28 14.19 0.77
CA LEU A 161 -4.95 13.65 0.47
C LEU A 161 -3.95 14.78 0.28
N LEU A 162 -3.20 15.11 1.33
CA LEU A 162 -2.10 16.06 1.25
C LEU A 162 -0.87 15.41 0.62
N ILE A 163 -0.35 15.99 -0.47
CA ILE A 163 0.87 15.54 -1.15
C ILE A 163 1.91 16.67 -1.15
N PRO A 164 3.05 16.49 -0.44
CA PRO A 164 4.14 17.47 -0.42
C PRO A 164 4.66 17.84 -1.81
N ALA A 165 5.32 18.99 -1.89
CA ALA A 165 6.00 19.42 -3.11
C ALA A 165 6.98 18.33 -3.60
N ARG A 166 7.04 18.12 -4.91
CA ARG A 166 7.97 17.18 -5.57
C ARG A 166 7.88 15.72 -5.09
N SER A 167 6.75 15.33 -4.50
CA SER A 167 6.51 13.97 -4.01
C SER A 167 5.33 13.30 -4.72
N ALA A 168 5.09 12.04 -4.38
CA ALA A 168 3.92 11.30 -4.80
C ALA A 168 3.32 10.55 -3.62
N LYS A 169 2.01 10.30 -3.68
CA LYS A 169 1.32 9.33 -2.81
C LYS A 169 0.59 8.31 -3.67
N SER A 170 0.37 7.13 -3.12
CA SER A 170 -0.48 6.13 -3.72
C SER A 170 -1.46 5.54 -2.73
N PHE A 171 -2.52 4.95 -3.26
CA PHE A 171 -3.49 4.16 -2.50
C PHE A 171 -4.02 3.02 -3.36
N LEU A 172 -4.50 1.98 -2.71
CA LEU A 172 -5.17 0.87 -3.39
C LEU A 172 -6.65 1.17 -3.53
N TRP A 173 -7.20 0.85 -4.70
CA TRP A 173 -8.61 1.04 -4.99
C TRP A 173 -9.11 -0.08 -5.90
N GLN A 174 -10.27 -0.65 -5.60
CA GLN A 174 -10.88 -1.67 -6.44
C GLN A 174 -11.95 -1.04 -7.33
N ALA A 175 -11.80 -1.20 -8.64
CA ALA A 175 -12.77 -0.71 -9.60
C ALA A 175 -14.14 -1.39 -9.40
N PRO A 176 -15.26 -0.63 -9.30
CA PRO A 176 -16.58 -1.22 -9.10
C PRO A 176 -16.99 -2.18 -10.22
N LYS A 177 -17.83 -3.17 -9.88
CA LYS A 177 -18.33 -4.19 -10.82
C LYS A 177 -19.20 -3.61 -11.93
N ASP A 178 -19.96 -2.57 -11.63
CA ASP A 178 -20.94 -1.97 -12.54
C ASP A 178 -20.35 -0.92 -13.48
N GLY A 179 -19.07 -0.54 -13.27
CA GLY A 179 -18.41 0.53 -14.00
C GLY A 179 -18.78 1.93 -13.50
N GLY A 180 -18.36 2.95 -14.24
CA GLY A 180 -18.65 4.36 -13.93
C GLY A 180 -17.46 5.31 -14.18
N GLU A 181 -17.72 6.61 -14.08
CA GLU A 181 -16.69 7.65 -14.09
C GLU A 181 -16.39 8.08 -12.65
N PHE A 182 -15.12 8.06 -12.30
CA PHE A 182 -14.61 8.47 -10.99
C PHE A 182 -13.65 9.62 -11.17
N SER A 183 -13.58 10.55 -10.21
CA SER A 183 -12.76 11.74 -10.38
C SER A 183 -12.06 12.17 -9.12
N LEU A 184 -10.90 12.79 -9.30
CA LEU A 184 -10.11 13.41 -8.26
C LEU A 184 -9.75 14.83 -8.70
N TYR A 185 -9.78 15.77 -7.76
CA TYR A 185 -9.42 17.16 -8.00
C TYR A 185 -8.51 17.70 -6.92
N CYS A 186 -7.82 18.79 -7.25
CA CYS A 186 -6.97 19.53 -6.33
C CYS A 186 -7.74 20.72 -5.74
N THR A 187 -7.87 20.78 -4.42
CA THR A 187 -8.71 21.79 -3.74
C THR A 187 -8.01 23.15 -3.63
N ASP A 188 -6.69 23.14 -3.46
CA ASP A 188 -5.85 24.32 -3.24
C ASP A 188 -4.99 24.72 -4.46
N CYS A 189 -5.12 24.02 -5.59
CA CYS A 189 -4.45 24.38 -6.82
C CYS A 189 -4.94 25.73 -7.38
N LYS A 190 -4.04 26.42 -8.10
CA LYS A 190 -4.31 27.72 -8.73
C LYS A 190 -5.39 27.62 -9.81
N LEU A 191 -5.35 26.56 -10.62
CA LEU A 191 -6.41 26.26 -11.59
C LEU A 191 -7.51 25.49 -10.89
N LYS A 192 -8.76 25.89 -11.14
CA LYS A 192 -9.96 25.29 -10.58
C LYS A 192 -10.72 24.53 -11.66
N GLY A 193 -11.47 23.50 -11.27
CA GLY A 193 -12.28 22.68 -12.18
C GLY A 193 -11.49 21.63 -12.97
N GLU A 194 -10.17 21.54 -12.79
CA GLU A 194 -9.34 20.48 -13.38
C GLU A 194 -9.57 19.16 -12.63
N LEU A 195 -9.77 18.08 -13.38
CA LEU A 195 -10.06 16.75 -12.86
C LEU A 195 -9.06 15.74 -13.43
N PHE A 196 -8.68 14.77 -12.61
CA PHE A 196 -8.24 13.47 -13.09
C PHE A 196 -9.43 12.52 -13.09
N LYS A 197 -9.71 11.87 -14.22
CA LYS A 197 -10.81 10.93 -14.39
C LYS A 197 -10.31 9.50 -14.51
N LEU A 198 -11.01 8.61 -13.82
CA LEU A 198 -10.88 7.16 -13.88
C LEU A 198 -12.16 6.58 -14.48
N ASP A 199 -12.08 6.12 -15.73
CA ASP A 199 -13.20 5.54 -16.45
C ASP A 199 -13.18 4.02 -16.29
N VAL A 200 -14.15 3.48 -15.55
CA VAL A 200 -14.32 2.04 -15.38
C VAL A 200 -15.31 1.52 -16.43
N THR A 201 -14.80 0.86 -17.46
CA THR A 201 -15.58 0.41 -18.62
C THR A 201 -15.10 -0.93 -19.17
N LYS A 202 -16.03 -1.73 -19.69
CA LYS A 202 -15.72 -3.02 -20.34
C LYS A 202 -14.90 -2.86 -21.62
N SER A 203 -14.93 -1.67 -22.25
CA SER A 203 -14.16 -1.38 -23.47
C SER A 203 -12.69 -1.05 -23.20
N ALA A 204 -12.30 -0.83 -21.93
CA ALA A 204 -10.92 -0.56 -21.58
C ALA A 204 -10.04 -1.80 -21.84
N LYS A 205 -8.74 -1.56 -22.06
CA LYS A 205 -7.75 -2.63 -22.19
C LYS A 205 -7.75 -3.47 -20.91
N LYS A 206 -7.89 -4.78 -21.04
CA LYS A 206 -7.83 -5.71 -19.92
C LYS A 206 -6.46 -5.66 -19.26
N PHE A 207 -6.45 -5.47 -17.95
CA PHE A 207 -5.26 -5.71 -17.14
C PHE A 207 -5.13 -7.21 -16.89
N LEU A 208 -3.93 -7.74 -17.11
CA LEU A 208 -3.59 -9.13 -16.83
C LEU A 208 -2.84 -9.14 -15.50
N ALA A 209 -3.59 -9.32 -14.40
CA ALA A 209 -3.01 -9.46 -13.08
C ALA A 209 -2.14 -10.71 -13.04
N ILE A 210 -0.96 -10.60 -12.42
CA ILE A 210 -0.15 -11.76 -12.07
C ILE A 210 -0.73 -12.28 -10.76
N GLU A 211 -1.36 -13.44 -10.83
CA GLU A 211 -1.91 -14.11 -9.65
C GLU A 211 -0.77 -14.60 -8.77
N SER A 212 -0.80 -14.24 -7.49
CA SER A 212 0.00 -14.93 -6.49
C SER A 212 -0.51 -16.35 -6.39
N LYS A 213 0.28 -17.32 -6.86
CA LYS A 213 0.12 -18.70 -6.42
C LYS A 213 0.46 -18.70 -4.93
N VAL A 214 -0.57 -18.55 -4.10
CA VAL A 214 -0.50 -19.05 -2.73
C VAL A 214 -0.42 -20.56 -2.93
N GLU A 215 0.79 -21.11 -2.86
CA GLU A 215 0.91 -22.56 -2.74
C GLU A 215 0.28 -22.92 -1.40
N ASP A 216 -0.79 -23.73 -1.44
CA ASP A 216 -1.41 -24.29 -0.25
C ASP A 216 -0.30 -24.87 0.64
N PRO A 217 -0.29 -24.58 1.96
CA PRO A 217 0.66 -25.20 2.85
C PRO A 217 0.43 -26.71 2.82
N MET A 218 1.38 -27.45 2.25
CA MET A 218 1.49 -28.90 2.41
C MET A 218 1.84 -29.25 3.85
#